data_AF-A0A4U1CEE5-F1
#
_entry.id   AF-A0A4U1CEE5-F1
#
_cell.length_a   1.000
_cell.length_b   1.000
_cell.length_c   1.000
_cell.angle_alpha   90.00
_cell.angle_beta   90.00
_cell.angle_gamma   90.00
#
_symmetry.space_group_name_H-M   'P 1'
#
loop_
_entity.id
_entity.type
_entity.pdbx_description
1 polymer ?
#
loop_
_entity_poly.entity_id
_entity_poly.type
_entity_poly.pdbx_seq_one_letter_code
_entity_poly.pdbx_strand_id
1 'polypeptide(L)' 'MKNSEIIGLSKEELVAKIAEEKENLVKLKFAHTISAIENPTRITKVRKDIARLTTELTKLKAQSATETK' A
#
# COMPACT_ATOMS: atom_id res chain seq x y z
N MET A 1 0.79 -7.52 -4.60
CA MET A 1 -0.07 -6.98 -5.68
C MET A 1 0.73 -6.82 -6.97
N LYS A 2 0.14 -7.12 -8.13
CA LYS A 2 0.73 -6.79 -9.45
C LYS A 2 0.39 -5.34 -9.80
N ASN A 3 1.33 -4.62 -10.43
CA ASN A 3 1.12 -3.21 -10.79
C ASN A 3 -0.09 -3.00 -11.70
N SER A 4 -0.43 -3.97 -12.55
CA SER A 4 -1.60 -3.93 -13.44
C SER A 4 -2.92 -3.72 -12.72
N GLU A 5 -3.06 -4.28 -11.51
CA GLU A 5 -4.27 -4.14 -10.67
C GLU A 5 -4.33 -2.79 -9.96
N ILE A 6 -3.19 -2.10 -9.82
CA ILE A 6 -3.09 -0.85 -9.08
C ILE A 6 -3.40 0.35 -9.99
N ILE A 7 -3.03 0.26 -11.27
CA ILE A 7 -3.23 1.31 -12.27
C ILE A 7 -4.72 1.53 -12.59
N GLY A 8 -5.57 0.52 -12.37
CA GLY A 8 -7.02 0.60 -12.63
C GLY A 8 -7.86 1.14 -11.46
N LEU A 9 -7.27 1.42 -10.30
CA LEU A 9 -8.01 1.87 -9.11
C LEU A 9 -8.23 3.39 -9.12
N SER A 10 -9.37 3.82 -8.58
CA SER A 10 -9.65 5.25 -8.39
C SER A 10 -8.80 5.85 -7.26
N LYS A 11 -8.69 7.19 -7.20
CA LYS A 11 -7.98 7.88 -6.11
C LYS A 11 -8.53 7.52 -4.73
N GLU A 12 -9.84 7.39 -4.61
CA GLU A 12 -10.53 7.06 -3.36
C GLU A 12 -10.28 5.61 -2.95
N GLU A 13 -10.34 4.69 -3.91
CA GLU A 13 -10.03 3.28 -3.69
C GLU A 13 -8.58 3.07 -3.29
N LEU A 14 -7.63 3.79 -3.89
CA LEU A 14 -6.22 3.76 -3.50
C LEU A 14 -6.03 4.19 -2.05
N VAL A 15 -6.70 5.27 -1.62
CA VAL A 15 -6.61 5.76 -0.24
C VAL A 15 -7.21 4.75 0.74
N ALA A 16 -8.37 4.18 0.42
CA ALA A 16 -9.02 3.17 1.24
C ALA A 16 -8.14 1.91 1.41
N LYS A 17 -7.57 1.40 0.31
CA LYS A 17 -6.66 0.23 0.34
C LYS A 17 -5.38 0.50 1.12
N ILE A 18 -4.82 1.72 1.01
CA ILE A 18 -3.64 2.10 1.81
C ILE A 18 -3.97 2.07 3.30
N ALA A 19 -5.15 2.51 3.71
CA ALA A 19 -5.56 2.51 5.11
C ALA A 19 -5.70 1.07 5.64
N GLU A 20 -6.39 0.21 4.89
CA GLU A 20 -6.58 -1.21 5.22
C GLU A 20 -5.24 -1.96 5.33
N GLU A 21 -4.36 -1.81 4.34
CA GLU A 21 -3.05 -2.47 4.33
C GLU A 21 -2.12 -1.97 5.46
N LYS A 22 -2.24 -0.70 5.85
CA LYS A 22 -1.53 -0.18 7.03
C LYS A 22 -2.03 -0.83 8.32
N GLU A 23 -3.33 -0.99 8.49
CA GLU A 23 -3.91 -1.69 9.65
C GLU A 23 -3.45 -3.16 9.68
N ASN A 24 -3.45 -3.84 8.53
CA ASN A 24 -2.93 -5.20 8.40
C ASN A 24 -1.44 -5.29 8.78
N LEU A 25 -0.62 -4.32 8.34
CA LEU A 25 0.79 -4.27 8.72
C LEU A 25 0.98 -4.09 10.23
N VAL A 26 0.14 -3.29 10.88
CA VAL A 26 0.17 -3.09 12.33
C VAL A 26 -0.20 -4.38 13.06
N LYS A 27 -1.29 -5.04 12.66
CA LYS A 27 -1.70 -6.36 13.20
C LYS A 27 -0.60 -7.41 13.04
N LEU A 28 0.04 -7.47 11.86
CA LEU A 28 1.15 -8.39 11.60
C LEU A 28 2.39 -8.08 12.45
N LYS A 29 2.70 -6.80 12.68
CA LYS A 29 3.80 -6.43 13.59
C LYS A 29 3.50 -6.84 15.03
N PHE A 30 2.28 -6.57 15.52
CA PHE A 30 1.87 -6.99 16.85
C PHE A 30 1.90 -8.51 17.01
N ALA A 31 1.39 -9.25 16.03
CA ALA A 31 1.46 -10.71 16.01
C ALA A 31 2.92 -11.20 16.06
N HIS A 32 3.85 -10.59 15.31
CA HIS A 32 5.28 -10.93 15.35
C HIS A 32 5.91 -10.68 16.73
N THR A 33 5.54 -9.58 17.38
CA THR A 33 6.11 -9.24 18.69
C THR A 33 5.61 -10.15 19.79
N ILE A 34 4.38 -10.64 19.68
CA ILE A 34 3.73 -11.48 20.69
C ILE A 34 4.06 -12.96 20.48
N SER A 35 4.17 -13.40 19.22
CA SER A 35 4.50 -14.76 18.85
C SER A 35 5.43 -14.75 17.65
N ALA A 36 6.46 -15.61 17.64
CA ALA A 36 7.36 -15.74 16.49
C ALA A 36 6.51 -16.05 15.24
N ILE A 37 6.41 -15.08 14.34
CA ILE A 37 5.56 -15.20 13.16
C ILE A 37 6.04 -16.36 12.30
N GLU A 38 5.10 -17.20 11.89
CA GLU A 38 5.33 -18.38 11.06
C GLU A 38 5.96 -18.03 9.70
N ASN A 39 5.73 -16.82 9.19
CA ASN A 39 6.35 -16.35 7.95
C ASN A 39 6.64 -14.83 7.92
N PRO A 40 7.86 -14.39 8.27
CA PRO A 40 8.29 -12.99 8.27
C PRO A 40 8.20 -12.31 6.89
N THR A 41 8.21 -13.09 5.80
CA THR A 41 8.12 -12.55 4.42
C THR A 41 6.75 -11.92 4.12
N ARG A 42 5.71 -12.23 4.90
CA ARG A 42 4.40 -11.56 4.77
C ARG A 42 4.50 -10.07 5.09
N ILE A 43 5.27 -9.71 6.11
CA ILE A 43 5.48 -8.29 6.51
C ILE A 43 6.17 -7.52 5.38
N THR A 44 7.18 -8.11 4.75
CA THR A 44 7.91 -7.45 3.65
C THR A 44 7.05 -7.34 2.40
N LYS A 45 6.19 -8.33 2.11
CA LYS A 45 5.22 -8.27 1.02
C LYS A 45 4.20 -7.15 1.20
N VAL A 46 3.55 -7.07 2.37
CA VAL A 46 2.57 -6.01 2.68
C VAL A 46 3.23 -4.63 2.59
N ARG A 47 4.46 -4.47 3.11
CA ARG A 47 5.21 -3.21 3.01
C ARG A 47 5.46 -2.79 1.55
N LYS A 48 5.82 -3.75 0.68
CA LYS A 48 6.01 -3.48 -0.76
C LYS A 48 4.71 -3.11 -1.45
N ASP A 49 3.59 -3.73 -1.05
CA ASP A 49 2.28 -3.44 -1.61
C ASP A 49 1.79 -2.03 -1.21
N ILE A 50 1.98 -1.61 0.05
CA ILE A 50 1.74 -0.22 0.48
C ILE A 50 2.58 0.77 -0.34
N ALA A 51 3.87 0.49 -0.52
CA ALA A 51 4.75 1.38 -1.28
C ALA A 51 4.26 1.59 -2.72
N ARG A 52 3.84 0.52 -3.40
CA ARG A 52 3.30 0.61 -4.76
C ARG A 52 2.02 1.46 -4.81
N LEU A 53 1.10 1.26 -3.88
CA LEU A 53 -0.14 2.05 -3.79
C LEU A 53 0.17 3.54 -3.57
N THR A 54 1.12 3.86 -2.69
CA THR A 54 1.52 5.26 -2.45
C THR A 54 2.23 5.92 -3.63
N THR A 55 2.98 5.14 -4.41
CA THR A 55 3.65 5.64 -5.62
C THR A 55 2.64 6.02 -6.69
N GLU A 56 1.63 5.19 -6.95
CA GLU A 56 0.58 5.51 -7.92
C GLU A 56 -0.25 6.73 -7.49
N LEU A 57 -0.56 6.85 -6.20
CA LEU A 57 -1.22 8.05 -5.66
C LEU A 57 -0.38 9.31 -5.87
N THR A 58 0.94 9.22 -5.69
CA THR A 58 1.87 10.33 -5.92
C THR A 58 1.95 10.68 -7.40
N LYS A 59 1.97 9.69 -8.28
CA LYS A 59 1.96 9.88 -9.74
C LYS A 59 0.69 10.59 -10.20
N LEU A 60 -0.48 10.19 -9.72
CA LEU A 60 -1.76 10.86 -9.99
C LEU A 60 -1.76 12.32 -9.51
N LYS A 61 -1.15 12.61 -8.35
CA LYS A 61 -0.99 13.98 -7.85
C LYS A 61 -0.04 14.81 -8.71
N ALA A 62 1.09 14.23 -9.12
CA ALA A 62 2.06 14.90 -9.98
C ALA A 62 1.47 15.24 -11.35
N GLN A 63 0.68 14.33 -11.94
CA GLN A 63 -0.04 14.58 -13.21
C GLN A 63 -1.04 15.73 -13.10
N SER A 64 -1.83 15.79 -12.02
CA SER A 64 -2.75 16.92 -11.82
C SER A 64 -2.04 18.27 -11.67
N ALA A 65 -0.81 18.29 -11.13
CA ALA A 65 -0.02 19.50 -10.98
C ALA A 65 0.65 19.96 -12.29
N THR A 66 0.84 19.06 -13.26
CA THR A 66 1.37 19.39 -14.59
C THR A 66 0.30 19.93 -15.54
N GLU A 67 -0.97 19.62 -15.33
CA GLU A 67 -2.09 20.14 -16.16
C GLU A 67 -2.50 21.57 -15.79
N THR A 68 -2.02 22.10 -14.66
CA THR A 68 -2.38 23.46 -14.18
C THR A 68 -1.39 24.56 -14.55
N LYS A 69 -0.40 24.26 -15.41
CA LYS A 69 0.68 25.19 -15.80
C LYS A 69 0.67 25.52 -17.28
#